data_AF-A0AA35LRP2-F1
#
_entry.id   AF-A0AA35LRP2-F1
#
_cell.length_a   1.000
_cell.length_b   1.000
_cell.length_c   1.000
_cell.angle_alpha   90.00
_cell.angle_beta   90.00
_cell.angle_gamma   90.00
#
_symmetry.space_group_name_H-M   'P 1'
#
loop_
_entity.id
_entity.type
_entity.pdbx_description
1 polymer ?
#
loop_
_entity_poly.entity_id
_entity_poly.type
_entity_poly.pdbx_seq_one_letter_code
_entity_poly.pdbx_strand_id
1 'polypeptide(L)'
;MASVPHPNVVQDAVPVPEAPPEPEDFHFDWSRVPAYRGAWANEPIICTDDEDDRSEIIINDPDLFRYPLDNGELQRLFYPLRMPNAGWRYLLEFGQEVRRLSRYVETHPDFSMRAIEYLRGPHDTGMRQSIIIRHYIKKRWERLGVWNHLWGIPGRLNPGVIDHTDFWVWDWERPYAIRDPDHPLRRMLRLRQGLRQGQAGPRPPHGTLASDASAREAEAFLLSRPFFMLRLEEYEELQRMGRGNDSWDEDKIVRERWYERNDWKEEWNDLDGDGNCLPGWTWPHENPESEVPPYEELNSVEDIEFTPSEADALEETDRYELNVASVDEMRLRGAMSPEVMRHYAMIREIVRRGGTPSPGMVRFLRSMQHQLTGSGWGVVAAWLAGQPLNPDDLTGRA
;
A
#
# COMPACT_ATOMS: atom_id res chain seq x y z
N MET A 1 -84.00 -12.10 -29.36
CA MET A 1 -82.67 -11.50 -29.11
C MET A 1 -81.75 -12.63 -28.68
N ALA A 2 -80.88 -13.08 -29.58
CA ALA A 2 -79.96 -14.20 -29.34
C ALA A 2 -78.65 -13.66 -28.77
N SER A 3 -78.21 -14.21 -27.63
CA SER A 3 -76.97 -13.86 -26.94
C SER A 3 -75.79 -14.53 -27.64
N VAL A 4 -74.81 -13.73 -28.05
CA VAL A 4 -73.56 -14.19 -28.68
C VAL A 4 -72.54 -14.51 -27.56
N PRO A 5 -71.84 -15.66 -27.59
CA PRO A 5 -70.82 -15.96 -26.60
C PRO A 5 -69.50 -15.27 -26.95
N HIS A 6 -68.87 -14.63 -25.96
CA HIS A 6 -67.51 -14.10 -26.07
C HIS A 6 -66.47 -15.23 -26.02
N PRO A 7 -65.38 -15.14 -26.82
CA PRO A 7 -64.30 -16.11 -26.77
C PRO A 7 -63.40 -15.87 -25.55
N ASN A 8 -63.08 -16.95 -24.83
CA ASN A 8 -62.05 -16.97 -23.81
C ASN A 8 -60.68 -16.75 -24.48
N VAL A 9 -60.11 -15.57 -24.28
CA VAL A 9 -58.71 -15.27 -24.59
C VAL A 9 -57.87 -15.83 -23.45
N VAL A 10 -57.22 -16.96 -23.69
CA VAL A 10 -56.14 -17.47 -22.84
C VAL A 10 -54.94 -16.55 -23.05
N GLN A 11 -54.61 -15.74 -22.04
CA GLN A 11 -53.36 -14.98 -22.02
C GLN A 11 -52.25 -15.96 -21.62
N ASP A 12 -51.42 -16.35 -22.59
CA ASP A 12 -50.17 -17.05 -22.31
C ASP A 12 -49.29 -16.13 -21.46
N ALA A 13 -48.90 -16.64 -20.28
CA ALA A 13 -48.04 -15.94 -19.35
C ALA A 13 -46.67 -15.69 -20.03
N VAL A 14 -46.34 -14.42 -20.24
CA VAL A 14 -45.01 -14.00 -20.68
C VAL A 14 -44.01 -14.48 -19.62
N PRO A 15 -42.96 -15.25 -19.99
CA PRO A 15 -41.96 -15.68 -19.03
C PRO A 15 -41.31 -14.45 -18.40
N VAL A 16 -41.39 -14.37 -17.07
CA VAL A 16 -40.70 -13.36 -16.27
C VAL A 16 -39.20 -13.49 -16.59
N PRO A 17 -38.52 -12.41 -17.04
CA PRO A 17 -37.09 -12.47 -17.27
C PRO A 17 -36.40 -12.87 -15.96
N GLU A 18 -35.56 -13.92 -16.03
CA GLU A 18 -34.73 -14.33 -14.90
C GLU A 18 -33.97 -13.11 -14.38
N ALA A 19 -34.01 -12.91 -13.06
CA ALA A 19 -33.25 -11.85 -12.41
C ALA A 19 -31.77 -12.01 -12.80
N PRO A 20 -31.05 -10.91 -13.12
CA PRO A 20 -29.63 -10.98 -13.38
C PRO A 20 -28.94 -11.68 -12.19
N PRO A 21 -27.94 -12.53 -12.44
CA PRO A 21 -27.19 -13.17 -11.36
C PRO A 21 -26.67 -12.07 -10.42
N GLU A 22 -26.85 -12.29 -9.12
CA GLU A 22 -26.27 -11.38 -8.12
C GLU A 22 -24.76 -11.25 -8.41
N PRO A 23 -24.21 -10.02 -8.40
CA PRO A 23 -22.79 -9.82 -8.64
C PRO A 23 -22.02 -10.64 -7.61
N GLU A 24 -21.14 -11.54 -8.07
CA GLU A 24 -20.21 -12.25 -7.20
C GLU A 24 -19.52 -11.21 -6.30
N ASP A 25 -19.58 -11.41 -4.97
CA ASP A 25 -19.00 -10.51 -3.98
C ASP A 25 -17.58 -10.14 -4.40
N PHE A 26 -17.33 -8.85 -4.59
CA PHE A 26 -16.02 -8.28 -4.91
C PHE A 26 -15.11 -8.46 -3.68
N HIS A 27 -14.59 -9.67 -3.46
CA HIS A 27 -13.69 -9.94 -2.33
C HIS A 27 -12.25 -9.96 -2.84
N PHE A 28 -11.58 -8.82 -2.72
CA PHE A 28 -10.19 -8.66 -3.14
C PHE A 28 -9.23 -9.37 -2.17
N ASP A 29 -8.35 -10.24 -2.68
CA ASP A 29 -7.38 -10.99 -1.89
C ASP A 29 -6.08 -10.20 -1.70
N TRP A 30 -6.03 -9.48 -0.58
CA TRP A 30 -4.90 -8.67 -0.11
C TRP A 30 -3.56 -9.38 -0.09
N SER A 31 -3.55 -10.71 0.02
CA SER A 31 -2.31 -11.48 0.03
C SER A 31 -1.61 -11.50 -1.33
N ARG A 32 -2.25 -11.01 -2.41
CA ARG A 32 -1.75 -11.07 -3.79
C ARG A 32 -0.88 -9.88 -4.19
N VAL A 33 -0.82 -8.80 -3.41
CA VAL A 33 -0.03 -7.61 -3.79
C VAL A 33 1.45 -7.80 -3.41
N PRO A 34 2.40 -7.81 -4.38
CA PRO A 34 3.81 -8.13 -4.11
C PRO A 34 4.52 -7.17 -3.15
N ALA A 35 4.14 -5.89 -3.16
CA ALA A 35 4.76 -4.84 -2.33
C ALA A 35 4.61 -5.08 -0.82
N TYR A 36 3.63 -5.89 -0.39
CA TYR A 36 3.29 -6.07 1.02
C TYR A 36 4.07 -7.21 1.71
N ARG A 37 4.66 -8.15 0.96
CA ARG A 37 5.25 -9.38 1.54
C ARG A 37 6.74 -9.29 1.93
N GLY A 38 7.44 -8.22 1.58
CA GLY A 38 8.90 -8.20 1.58
C GLY A 38 9.60 -7.79 2.88
N ALA A 39 8.96 -7.02 3.76
CA ALA A 39 9.74 -6.13 4.59
C ALA A 39 9.86 -6.51 6.09
N TRP A 40 8.79 -6.76 6.88
CA TRP A 40 8.96 -6.70 8.35
C TRP A 40 8.06 -7.58 9.23
N ALA A 41 7.80 -8.82 8.86
CA ALA A 41 7.12 -9.76 9.78
C ALA A 41 7.96 -10.19 11.01
N ASN A 42 9.23 -9.75 11.18
CA ASN A 42 10.17 -10.43 12.09
C ASN A 42 11.23 -9.57 12.82
N GLU A 43 11.08 -8.25 12.99
CA GLU A 43 11.89 -7.58 14.02
C GLU A 43 11.10 -7.48 15.32
N PRO A 44 11.32 -8.37 16.30
CA PRO A 44 10.80 -8.15 17.63
C PRO A 44 11.33 -6.82 18.13
N ILE A 45 10.46 -6.02 18.73
CA ILE A 45 10.88 -4.90 19.58
C ILE A 45 11.79 -5.51 20.63
N ILE A 46 13.11 -5.31 20.49
CA ILE A 46 14.08 -5.73 21.49
C ILE A 46 13.90 -4.78 22.67
N CYS A 47 13.00 -5.14 23.58
CA CYS A 47 13.10 -4.72 24.96
C CYS A 47 14.41 -5.32 25.46
N THR A 48 15.44 -4.50 25.62
CA THR A 48 16.66 -4.94 26.31
C THR A 48 16.27 -5.18 27.76
N ASP A 49 16.11 -6.46 28.11
CA ASP A 49 15.92 -6.95 29.47
C ASP A 49 17.18 -6.66 30.30
N ASP A 50 17.41 -5.40 30.64
CA ASP A 50 18.25 -5.04 31.78
C ASP A 50 17.41 -5.25 33.05
N GLU A 51 17.24 -6.53 33.42
CA GLU A 51 16.68 -7.00 34.71
C GLU A 51 17.65 -6.67 35.86
N ASP A 52 17.96 -5.39 36.05
CA ASP A 52 18.75 -4.91 37.19
C ASP A 52 17.80 -4.35 38.25
N ASP A 53 17.37 -5.24 39.15
CA ASP A 53 17.09 -5.00 40.57
C ASP A 53 16.28 -3.73 40.93
N ARG A 54 15.23 -3.43 40.15
CA ARG A 54 14.24 -2.40 40.53
C ARG A 54 13.29 -2.99 41.56
N SER A 55 13.65 -2.90 42.84
CA SER A 55 12.71 -3.04 43.94
C SER A 55 11.47 -2.18 43.66
N GLU A 56 10.34 -2.83 43.37
CA GLU A 56 9.05 -2.22 43.02
C GLU A 56 8.53 -1.36 44.17
N ILE A 57 8.91 -0.09 44.19
CA ILE A 57 8.14 0.92 44.90
C ILE A 57 6.90 1.16 44.03
N ILE A 58 5.81 0.47 44.36
CA ILE A 58 4.49 0.74 43.75
C ILE A 58 4.06 2.14 44.24
N ILE A 59 4.35 3.15 43.43
CA ILE A 59 3.86 4.51 43.66
C ILE A 59 2.42 4.55 43.15
N ASN A 60 1.45 4.37 44.05
CA ASN A 60 0.03 4.57 43.79
C ASN A 60 -0.32 6.07 43.73
N ASP A 61 0.38 6.85 42.92
CA ASP A 61 0.03 8.25 42.64
C ASP A 61 -0.70 8.32 41.29
N PRO A 62 -2.04 8.48 41.27
CA PRO A 62 -2.79 8.57 40.01
C PRO A 62 -2.41 9.83 39.19
N ASP A 63 -1.78 10.83 39.80
CA ASP A 63 -1.28 12.01 39.09
C ASP A 63 0.09 11.76 38.45
N LEU A 64 0.74 10.61 38.69
CA LEU A 64 2.04 10.25 38.12
C LEU A 64 2.06 10.33 36.60
N PHE A 65 0.97 9.96 35.95
CA PHE A 65 0.82 10.00 34.49
C PHE A 65 0.67 11.43 33.96
N ARG A 66 0.20 12.37 34.79
CA ARG A 66 -0.07 13.76 34.37
C ARG A 66 1.19 14.61 34.30
N TYR A 67 2.26 14.20 34.98
CA TYR A 67 3.51 14.96 34.97
C TYR A 67 4.16 14.94 33.58
N PRO A 68 4.85 16.03 33.19
CA PRO A 68 5.64 16.04 31.97
C PRO A 68 6.67 14.92 31.93
N LEU A 69 7.04 14.49 30.73
CA LEU A 69 8.15 13.56 30.55
C LEU A 69 9.46 14.19 31.03
N ASP A 70 10.27 13.39 31.74
CA ASP A 70 11.62 13.77 32.09
C ASP A 70 12.57 13.65 30.88
N ASN A 71 13.81 14.13 31.04
CA ASN A 71 14.78 14.10 29.96
C ASN A 71 15.13 12.67 29.52
N GLY A 72 15.14 11.70 30.43
CA GLY A 72 15.43 10.30 30.12
C GLY A 72 14.33 9.66 29.30
N GLU A 73 13.07 9.86 29.69
CA GLU A 73 11.88 9.43 28.97
C GLU A 73 11.82 10.04 27.56
N LEU A 74 12.04 11.36 27.44
CA LEU A 74 12.09 12.03 26.14
C LEU A 74 13.20 11.46 25.24
N GLN A 75 14.38 11.12 25.79
CA GLN A 75 15.43 10.49 25.00
C GLN A 75 15.05 9.09 24.52
N ARG A 76 14.27 8.32 25.31
CA ARG A 76 13.78 7.00 24.89
C ARG A 76 12.81 7.07 23.72
N LEU A 77 12.13 8.20 23.49
CA LEU A 77 11.27 8.41 22.31
C LEU A 77 12.05 8.49 21.00
N PHE A 78 13.34 8.82 21.03
CA PHE A 78 14.11 9.07 19.82
C PHE A 78 14.23 7.83 18.91
N TYR A 79 14.50 6.67 19.51
CA TYR A 79 14.69 5.41 18.77
C TYR A 79 13.41 4.86 18.13
N PRO A 80 12.26 4.78 18.83
CA PRO A 80 11.04 4.22 18.25
C PRO A 80 10.34 5.16 17.26
N LEU A 81 10.54 6.48 17.37
CA LEU A 81 10.00 7.40 16.37
C LEU A 81 10.70 7.25 15.02
N ARG A 82 12.04 7.27 15.01
CA ARG A 82 12.89 7.48 13.83
C ARG A 82 12.37 8.63 12.94
N MET A 83 13.15 9.07 11.97
CA MET A 83 12.54 9.92 10.92
C MET A 83 11.64 8.99 10.09
N PRO A 84 10.43 9.43 9.69
CA PRO A 84 9.60 8.65 8.80
C PRO A 84 10.42 8.31 7.55
N ASN A 85 10.74 7.04 7.32
CA ASN A 85 11.40 6.61 6.10
C ASN A 85 10.42 6.76 4.94
N ALA A 86 10.86 7.33 3.82
CA ALA A 86 9.98 7.61 2.68
C ALA A 86 9.36 6.34 2.11
N GLY A 87 10.15 5.28 1.94
CA GLY A 87 9.67 3.97 1.50
C GLY A 87 8.64 3.37 2.44
N TRP A 88 8.91 3.39 3.75
CA TRP A 88 7.95 2.91 4.75
C TRP A 88 6.63 3.69 4.72
N ARG A 89 6.71 5.03 4.65
CA ARG A 89 5.51 5.87 4.54
C ARG A 89 4.74 5.55 3.27
N TYR A 90 5.43 5.35 2.15
CA TYR A 90 4.80 4.95 0.89
C TYR A 90 4.06 3.61 1.03
N LEU A 91 4.66 2.60 1.68
CA LEU A 91 4.03 1.28 1.84
C LEU A 91 2.76 1.35 2.70
N LEU A 92 2.79 2.11 3.80
CA LEU A 92 1.59 2.34 4.62
C LEU A 92 0.48 3.00 3.81
N GLU A 93 0.83 4.03 3.06
CA GLU A 93 -0.12 4.76 2.23
C GLU A 93 -0.63 3.94 1.05
N PHE A 94 0.21 3.11 0.47
CA PHE A 94 -0.17 2.12 -0.54
C PHE A 94 -1.26 1.20 0.02
N GLY A 95 -1.07 0.65 1.23
CA GLY A 95 -2.09 -0.17 1.88
C GLY A 95 -3.41 0.57 2.18
N GLN A 96 -3.37 1.87 2.46
CA GLN A 96 -4.58 2.69 2.56
C GLN A 96 -5.23 2.94 1.21
N GLU A 97 -4.42 3.21 0.19
CA GLU A 97 -4.90 3.61 -1.12
C GLU A 97 -5.58 2.46 -1.86
N VAL A 98 -5.06 1.22 -1.70
CA VAL A 98 -5.79 0.04 -2.17
C VAL A 98 -7.19 -0.02 -1.51
N ARG A 99 -7.30 0.27 -0.21
CA ARG A 99 -8.58 0.21 0.53
C ARG A 99 -9.54 1.29 0.08
N ARG A 100 -9.04 2.51 -0.10
CA ARG A 100 -9.82 3.62 -0.65
C ARG A 100 -10.36 3.29 -2.02
N LEU A 101 -9.52 2.73 -2.90
CA LEU A 101 -9.95 2.29 -4.23
C LEU A 101 -10.99 1.17 -4.15
N SER A 102 -10.78 0.12 -3.34
CA SER A 102 -11.76 -0.97 -3.18
C SER A 102 -13.09 -0.45 -2.66
N ARG A 103 -13.09 0.36 -1.60
CA ARG A 103 -14.31 0.97 -1.06
C ARG A 103 -14.99 1.85 -2.10
N TYR A 104 -14.22 2.63 -2.86
CA TYR A 104 -14.77 3.47 -3.90
C TYR A 104 -15.55 2.63 -4.93
N VAL A 105 -14.93 1.56 -5.44
CA VAL A 105 -15.59 0.62 -6.37
C VAL A 105 -16.84 -0.01 -5.76
N GLU A 106 -16.80 -0.41 -4.48
CA GLU A 106 -17.96 -1.02 -3.79
C GLU A 106 -19.12 -0.04 -3.58
N THR A 107 -18.82 1.23 -3.32
CA THR A 107 -19.81 2.25 -2.95
C THR A 107 -20.33 3.06 -4.14
N HIS A 108 -19.70 2.95 -5.31
CA HIS A 108 -20.10 3.65 -6.55
C HIS A 108 -20.60 2.63 -7.58
N PRO A 109 -21.91 2.30 -7.60
CA PRO A 109 -22.46 1.29 -8.50
C PRO A 109 -22.39 1.68 -9.99
N ASP A 110 -22.18 2.96 -10.28
CA ASP A 110 -21.93 3.51 -11.61
C ASP A 110 -20.47 3.41 -12.05
N PHE A 111 -19.59 2.87 -11.19
CA PHE A 111 -18.19 2.65 -11.54
C PHE A 111 -18.07 1.73 -12.74
N SER A 112 -17.28 2.16 -13.72
CA SER A 112 -17.17 1.51 -15.01
C SER A 112 -16.69 0.06 -14.88
N MET A 113 -17.50 -0.90 -15.35
CA MET A 113 -17.09 -2.31 -15.44
C MET A 113 -15.79 -2.48 -16.23
N ARG A 114 -15.59 -1.64 -17.25
CA ARG A 114 -14.35 -1.59 -18.03
C ARG A 114 -13.15 -1.17 -17.18
N ALA A 115 -13.34 -0.24 -16.25
CA ALA A 115 -12.31 0.17 -15.31
C ALA A 115 -11.97 -0.95 -14.31
N ILE A 116 -12.97 -1.69 -13.82
CA ILE A 116 -12.77 -2.87 -12.97
C ILE A 116 -11.97 -3.94 -13.72
N GLU A 117 -12.35 -4.26 -14.96
CA GLU A 117 -11.64 -5.21 -15.81
C GLU A 117 -10.20 -4.74 -16.09
N TYR A 118 -10.00 -3.45 -16.32
CA TYR A 118 -8.67 -2.87 -16.50
C TYR A 118 -7.79 -3.05 -15.26
N LEU A 119 -8.32 -2.69 -14.07
CA LEU A 119 -7.63 -2.79 -12.79
C LEU A 119 -7.19 -4.21 -12.46
N ARG A 120 -8.06 -5.20 -12.73
CA ARG A 120 -7.76 -6.62 -12.56
C ARG A 120 -6.72 -7.10 -13.58
N GLY A 121 -6.83 -6.65 -14.82
CA GLY A 121 -6.10 -7.24 -15.93
C GLY A 121 -6.58 -8.66 -16.26
N PRO A 122 -6.06 -9.28 -17.32
CA PRO A 122 -6.50 -10.60 -17.79
C PRO A 122 -6.26 -11.74 -16.79
N HIS A 123 -5.32 -11.55 -15.85
CA HIS A 123 -4.87 -12.59 -14.92
C HIS A 123 -4.94 -12.22 -13.45
N ASP A 124 -5.54 -11.08 -13.09
CA ASP A 124 -5.69 -10.64 -11.70
C ASP A 124 -4.35 -10.65 -10.95
N THR A 125 -3.30 -10.18 -11.61
CA THR A 125 -1.94 -10.16 -11.04
C THR A 125 -1.77 -9.07 -9.97
N GLY A 126 -2.69 -8.10 -9.94
CA GLY A 126 -2.61 -6.91 -9.10
C GLY A 126 -1.55 -5.90 -9.55
N MET A 127 -0.82 -6.15 -10.64
CA MET A 127 0.26 -5.26 -11.12
C MET A 127 -0.28 -3.94 -11.65
N ARG A 128 -1.31 -3.96 -12.51
CA ARG A 128 -1.97 -2.74 -13.02
C ARG A 128 -2.54 -1.88 -11.90
N GLN A 129 -3.27 -2.50 -10.98
CA GLN A 129 -3.78 -1.82 -9.79
C GLN A 129 -2.65 -1.20 -8.96
N SER A 130 -1.53 -1.91 -8.77
CA SER A 130 -0.37 -1.38 -8.03
C SER A 130 0.22 -0.14 -8.70
N ILE A 131 0.30 -0.12 -10.04
CA ILE A 131 0.77 1.05 -10.80
C ILE A 131 -0.20 2.22 -10.67
N ILE A 132 -1.52 1.97 -10.76
CA ILE A 132 -2.55 3.01 -10.57
C ILE A 132 -2.50 3.59 -9.16
N ILE A 133 -2.37 2.74 -8.14
CA ILE A 133 -2.27 3.19 -6.75
C ILE A 133 -1.04 4.06 -6.55
N ARG A 134 0.11 3.61 -7.07
CA ARG A 134 1.33 4.42 -7.06
C ARG A 134 1.10 5.77 -7.73
N HIS A 135 0.44 5.81 -8.88
CA HIS A 135 0.15 7.03 -9.62
C HIS A 135 -0.63 8.04 -8.76
N TYR A 136 -1.64 7.59 -8.02
CA TYR A 136 -2.40 8.46 -7.12
C TYR A 136 -1.60 8.95 -5.90
N ILE A 137 -0.79 8.08 -5.30
CA ILE A 137 0.13 8.46 -4.21
C ILE A 137 1.14 9.50 -4.71
N LYS A 138 1.72 9.28 -5.89
CA LYS A 138 2.61 10.21 -6.55
C LYS A 138 1.95 11.57 -6.77
N LYS A 139 0.77 11.65 -7.41
CA LYS A 139 0.02 12.92 -7.60
C LYS A 139 -0.22 13.64 -6.28
N ARG A 140 -0.51 12.90 -5.20
CA ARG A 140 -0.71 13.48 -3.86
C ARG A 140 0.60 14.03 -3.30
N TRP A 141 1.68 13.25 -3.34
CA TRP A 141 2.98 13.64 -2.79
C TRP A 141 3.63 14.77 -3.59
N GLU A 142 3.42 14.82 -4.92
CA GLU A 142 3.84 15.93 -5.77
C GLU A 142 3.13 17.24 -5.37
N ARG A 143 1.81 17.19 -5.13
CA ARG A 143 1.05 18.36 -4.62
C ARG A 143 1.53 18.83 -3.25
N LEU A 144 1.96 17.90 -2.39
CA LEU A 144 2.55 18.21 -1.08
C LEU A 144 4.00 18.71 -1.17
N GLY A 145 4.66 18.57 -2.33
CA GLY A 145 6.08 18.89 -2.52
C GLY A 145 7.04 17.86 -1.92
N VAL A 146 6.57 16.64 -1.62
CA VAL A 146 7.37 15.57 -0.98
C VAL A 146 7.73 14.40 -1.89
N TRP A 147 7.29 14.45 -3.14
CA TRP A 147 7.66 13.44 -4.12
C TRP A 147 9.10 13.62 -4.63
N ASN A 148 9.86 12.53 -4.63
CA ASN A 148 11.18 12.47 -5.25
C ASN A 148 11.08 11.83 -6.64
N HIS A 149 11.48 12.57 -7.67
CA HIS A 149 11.45 12.13 -9.07
C HIS A 149 12.38 10.94 -9.38
N LEU A 150 13.33 10.62 -8.50
CA LEU A 150 14.24 9.48 -8.63
C LEU A 150 13.63 8.16 -8.15
N TRP A 151 12.50 8.19 -7.44
CA TRP A 151 11.85 6.97 -6.97
C TRP A 151 11.18 6.20 -8.11
N GLY A 152 11.53 4.93 -8.23
CA GLY A 152 11.03 4.02 -9.25
C GLY A 152 9.60 3.53 -8.99
N ILE A 153 9.21 2.44 -9.66
CA ILE A 153 7.91 1.78 -9.55
C ILE A 153 8.08 0.47 -8.77
N PRO A 154 7.69 0.44 -7.49
CA PRO A 154 7.78 -0.77 -6.68
C PRO A 154 6.95 -1.90 -7.27
N GLY A 155 7.51 -3.11 -7.27
CA GLY A 155 6.80 -4.31 -7.71
C GLY A 155 6.72 -4.51 -9.23
N ARG A 156 7.40 -3.70 -10.06
CA ARG A 156 7.54 -4.01 -11.50
C ARG A 156 8.29 -5.33 -11.71
N LEU A 157 8.09 -5.95 -12.87
CA LEU A 157 8.61 -7.29 -13.19
C LEU A 157 10.13 -7.37 -13.19
N ASN A 158 10.80 -6.33 -13.68
CA ASN A 158 12.26 -6.20 -13.66
C ASN A 158 12.67 -5.01 -12.77
N PRO A 159 12.62 -5.17 -11.44
CA PRO A 159 12.94 -4.07 -10.53
C PRO A 159 14.43 -3.75 -10.59
N GLY A 160 14.73 -2.48 -10.78
CA GLY A 160 16.03 -1.87 -10.53
C GLY A 160 16.12 -1.34 -9.10
N VAL A 161 17.32 -0.89 -8.71
CA VAL A 161 17.63 -0.44 -7.34
C VAL A 161 16.65 0.64 -6.86
N ILE A 162 16.27 1.58 -7.72
CA ILE A 162 15.38 2.69 -7.39
C ILE A 162 13.91 2.27 -7.18
N ASP A 163 13.53 1.05 -7.54
CA ASP A 163 12.16 0.54 -7.32
C ASP A 163 11.99 -0.08 -5.94
N HIS A 164 13.08 -0.36 -5.24
CA HIS A 164 13.04 -0.88 -3.88
C HIS A 164 12.82 0.27 -2.91
N THR A 165 11.65 0.27 -2.26
CA THR A 165 11.25 1.30 -1.29
C THR A 165 12.22 1.44 -0.13
N ASP A 166 12.96 0.38 0.23
CA ASP A 166 13.95 0.42 1.33
C ASP A 166 15.10 1.41 1.06
N PHE A 167 15.35 1.77 -0.20
CA PHE A 167 16.36 2.75 -0.59
C PHE A 167 15.78 4.14 -0.84
N TRP A 168 14.48 4.33 -0.63
CA TRP A 168 13.84 5.63 -0.80
C TRP A 168 14.18 6.52 0.38
N VAL A 169 14.86 7.62 0.07
CA VAL A 169 15.20 8.71 0.98
C VAL A 169 14.51 9.98 0.50
N TRP A 170 14.13 10.85 1.44
CA TRP A 170 13.60 12.18 1.05
C TRP A 170 14.71 12.99 0.38
N ASP A 171 14.37 13.82 -0.62
CA ASP A 171 15.35 14.62 -1.35
C ASP A 171 16.15 15.58 -0.45
N TRP A 172 15.54 16.01 0.65
CA TRP A 172 16.15 16.87 1.65
C TRP A 172 16.66 16.13 2.88
N GLU A 173 16.55 14.80 2.93
CA GLU A 173 17.01 14.03 4.08
C GLU A 173 18.52 14.18 4.23
N ARG A 174 18.95 14.68 5.38
CA ARG A 174 20.36 14.79 5.71
C ARG A 174 20.80 13.58 6.54
N PRO A 175 22.01 13.06 6.31
CA PRO A 175 22.58 12.02 7.17
C PRO A 175 22.96 12.64 8.52
N TYR A 176 22.02 12.67 9.45
CA TYR A 176 22.28 13.11 10.81
C TYR A 176 22.93 12.00 11.63
N ALA A 177 23.95 12.34 12.40
CA ALA A 177 24.37 11.47 13.48
C ALA A 177 23.25 11.40 14.54
N ILE A 178 23.00 10.23 15.12
CA ILE A 178 21.99 10.05 16.19
C ILE A 178 22.20 11.03 17.37
N ARG A 179 23.45 11.43 17.60
CA ARG A 179 23.87 12.37 18.66
C ARG A 179 23.93 13.83 18.20
N ASP A 180 23.58 14.12 16.95
CA ASP A 180 23.58 15.49 16.43
C ASP A 180 22.54 16.32 17.20
N PRO A 181 22.93 17.39 17.92
CA PRO A 181 21.97 18.25 18.62
C PRO A 181 20.94 18.85 17.66
N ASP A 182 21.32 19.11 16.40
CA ASP A 182 20.45 19.67 15.38
C ASP A 182 19.56 18.64 14.69
N HIS A 183 19.55 17.38 15.13
CA HIS A 183 18.64 16.37 14.59
C HIS A 183 17.16 16.82 14.71
N PRO A 184 16.35 16.75 13.63
CA PRO A 184 14.97 17.25 13.61
C PRO A 184 14.10 16.70 14.74
N LEU A 185 14.14 15.39 15.01
CA LEU A 185 13.46 14.78 16.16
C LEU A 185 13.90 15.38 17.51
N ARG A 186 15.19 15.64 17.75
CA ARG A 186 15.64 16.25 19.01
C ARG A 186 15.13 17.67 19.18
N ARG A 187 15.00 18.42 18.08
CA ARG A 187 14.39 19.75 18.11
C ARG A 187 12.91 19.64 18.47
N MET A 188 12.19 18.70 17.85
CA MET A 188 10.77 18.45 18.16
C MET A 188 10.57 18.02 19.62
N LEU A 189 11.34 17.05 20.11
CA LEU A 189 11.25 16.58 21.50
C LEU A 189 11.54 17.70 22.52
N ARG A 190 12.44 18.64 22.20
CA ARG A 190 12.67 19.83 23.02
C ARG A 190 11.45 20.75 23.08
N LEU A 191 10.69 20.89 21.99
CA LEU A 191 9.43 21.64 21.98
C LEU A 191 8.33 20.97 22.81
N ARG A 192 8.47 19.67 23.08
CA ARG A 192 7.55 18.89 23.91
C ARG A 192 7.94 18.81 25.38
N GLN A 193 9.10 19.33 25.73
CA GLN A 193 9.57 19.37 27.11
C GLN A 193 8.62 20.21 27.98
N GLY A 194 8.21 19.66 29.11
CA GLY A 194 7.29 20.34 30.05
C GLY A 194 5.80 20.19 29.72
N LEU A 195 5.43 19.53 28.61
CA LEU A 195 4.03 19.26 28.31
C LEU A 195 3.46 18.18 29.24
N ARG A 196 2.35 18.50 29.91
CA ARG A 196 1.57 17.54 30.68
C ARG A 196 0.82 16.59 29.74
N GLN A 197 0.36 15.47 30.31
CA GLN A 197 -0.49 14.52 29.58
C GLN A 197 -1.67 15.24 28.91
N GLY A 198 -1.92 14.93 27.63
CA GLY A 198 -3.01 15.50 26.84
C GLY A 198 -2.81 16.94 26.36
N GLN A 199 -1.78 17.65 26.84
CA GLN A 199 -1.48 18.98 26.32
C GLN A 199 -0.91 18.87 24.90
N ALA A 200 -1.57 19.56 23.96
CA ALA A 200 -1.05 19.69 22.60
C ALA A 200 0.16 20.62 22.60
N GLY A 201 1.26 20.17 22.01
CA GLY A 201 2.38 21.05 21.68
C GLY A 201 2.01 22.04 20.57
N PRO A 202 2.76 23.14 20.39
CA PRO A 202 2.56 24.04 19.27
C PRO A 202 2.70 23.27 17.95
N ARG A 203 1.66 23.31 17.13
CA ARG A 203 1.67 22.73 15.78
C ARG A 203 1.95 23.85 14.80
N PRO A 204 3.10 23.83 14.10
CA PRO A 204 3.30 24.79 13.04
C PRO A 204 2.37 24.40 11.87
N PRO A 205 1.50 25.31 11.39
CA PRO A 205 0.64 25.04 10.26
C PRO A 205 1.50 24.99 8.99
N HIS A 206 1.42 23.89 8.24
CA HIS A 206 2.11 23.81 6.96
C HIS A 206 1.21 23.09 5.94
N GLY A 207 0.51 23.84 5.10
CA GLY A 207 -0.38 23.24 4.09
C GLY A 207 0.37 22.44 3.01
N THR A 208 1.40 23.04 2.41
CA THR A 208 2.22 22.40 1.37
C THR A 208 3.67 22.84 1.51
N LEU A 209 4.60 22.00 1.05
CA LEU A 209 6.01 22.36 0.99
C LEU A 209 6.29 23.16 -0.29
N ALA A 210 6.94 24.32 -0.15
CA ALA A 210 7.35 25.11 -1.31
C ALA A 210 8.46 24.39 -2.10
N SER A 211 8.51 24.59 -3.42
CA SER A 211 9.52 23.96 -4.28
C SER A 211 10.96 24.36 -3.95
N ASP A 212 11.13 25.52 -3.32
CA ASP A 212 12.41 26.08 -2.86
C ASP A 212 12.61 25.95 -1.34
N ALA A 213 11.77 25.14 -0.67
CA ALA A 213 11.87 24.94 0.77
C ALA A 213 13.25 24.38 1.15
N SER A 214 13.81 24.95 2.21
CA SER A 214 15.03 24.44 2.80
C SER A 214 14.79 23.06 3.43
N ALA A 215 15.85 22.26 3.57
CA ALA A 215 15.75 20.96 4.24
C ALA A 215 15.16 21.05 5.66
N ARG A 216 15.40 22.16 6.36
CA ARG A 216 14.86 22.39 7.71
C ARG A 216 13.34 22.65 7.69
N GLU A 217 12.84 23.36 6.68
CA GLU A 217 11.40 23.58 6.49
C GLU A 217 10.71 22.28 6.09
N ALA A 218 11.35 21.48 5.23
CA ALA A 218 10.84 20.19 4.80
C ALA A 218 10.79 19.16 5.95
N GLU A 219 11.80 19.14 6.80
CA GLU A 219 11.78 18.39 8.06
C GLU A 219 10.66 18.87 8.99
N ALA A 220 10.50 20.17 9.16
CA ALA A 220 9.44 20.73 10.00
C ALA A 220 8.04 20.37 9.46
N PHE A 221 7.87 20.39 8.13
CA PHE A 221 6.66 19.95 7.46
C PHE A 221 6.34 18.48 7.80
N LEU A 222 7.28 17.56 7.61
CA LEU A 222 7.08 16.13 7.92
C LEU A 222 6.74 15.89 9.39
N LEU A 223 7.45 16.55 10.30
CA LEU A 223 7.23 16.39 11.73
C LEU A 223 5.95 17.07 12.23
N SER A 224 5.32 17.94 11.44
CA SER A 224 4.05 18.56 11.80
C SER A 224 2.84 17.77 11.31
N ARG A 225 3.01 16.71 10.50
CA ARG A 225 1.87 15.99 9.89
C ARG A 225 1.14 15.11 10.92
N PRO A 226 -0.17 14.85 10.73
CA PRO A 226 -0.96 14.04 11.64
C PRO A 226 -0.36 12.66 11.94
N PHE A 227 0.09 11.92 10.92
CA PHE A 227 0.62 10.58 11.13
C PHE A 227 1.84 10.54 12.06
N PHE A 228 2.71 11.57 11.97
CA PHE A 228 3.89 11.66 12.82
C PHE A 228 3.49 12.07 14.23
N MET A 229 2.59 13.04 14.34
CA MET A 229 2.14 13.56 15.63
C MET A 229 1.34 12.54 16.43
N LEU A 230 0.54 11.69 15.77
CA LEU A 230 -0.16 10.59 16.44
C LEU A 230 0.86 9.65 17.09
N ARG A 231 1.82 9.16 16.30
CA ARG A 231 2.86 8.24 16.78
C ARG A 231 3.74 8.85 17.87
N LEU A 232 4.01 10.14 17.81
CA LEU A 232 4.68 10.89 18.87
C LEU A 232 3.87 10.89 20.16
N GLU A 233 2.57 11.21 20.09
CA GLU A 233 1.70 11.24 21.27
C GLU A 233 1.45 9.83 21.84
N GLU A 234 1.40 8.78 21.01
CA GLU A 234 1.35 7.37 21.42
C GLU A 234 2.59 6.96 22.21
N TYR A 235 3.80 7.19 21.69
CA TYR A 235 5.01 6.85 22.43
C TYR A 235 5.18 7.71 23.68
N GLU A 236 4.76 8.98 23.63
CA GLU A 236 4.69 9.83 24.81
C GLU A 236 3.79 9.23 25.90
N GLU A 237 2.64 8.71 25.51
CA GLU A 237 1.70 8.06 26.43
C GLU A 237 2.26 6.73 26.95
N LEU A 238 2.86 5.91 26.08
CA LEU A 238 3.53 4.66 26.47
C LEU A 238 4.64 4.89 27.52
N GLN A 239 5.44 5.96 27.37
CA GLN A 239 6.45 6.31 28.38
C GLN A 239 5.81 6.69 29.72
N ARG A 240 4.67 7.38 29.72
CA ARG A 240 3.94 7.70 30.96
C ARG A 240 3.40 6.44 31.61
N MET A 241 2.79 5.55 30.83
CA MET A 241 2.26 4.26 31.32
C MET A 241 3.36 3.42 31.99
N GLY A 242 4.57 3.41 31.44
CA GLY A 242 5.73 2.73 32.02
C GLY A 242 6.20 3.28 33.38
N ARG A 243 5.62 4.37 33.88
CA ARG A 243 5.83 4.83 35.27
C ARG A 243 5.01 4.03 36.30
N GLY A 244 3.90 3.43 35.85
CA GLY A 244 3.03 2.57 36.64
C GLY A 244 3.11 1.11 36.17
N ASN A 245 2.20 0.28 36.69
CA ASN A 245 2.09 -1.13 36.31
C ASN A 245 0.77 -1.42 35.58
N ASP A 246 0.18 -0.39 34.99
CA ASP A 246 -1.12 -0.53 34.34
C ASP A 246 -0.94 -0.83 32.84
N SER A 247 -1.61 -1.88 32.37
CA SER A 247 -1.76 -2.17 30.94
C SER A 247 -2.95 -1.38 30.38
N TRP A 248 -2.70 -0.15 29.94
CA TRP A 248 -3.67 0.61 29.16
C TRP A 248 -3.35 0.51 27.67
N ASP A 249 -4.36 0.76 26.84
CA ASP A 249 -4.22 0.88 25.39
C ASP A 249 -3.89 2.35 25.05
N GLU A 250 -2.61 2.64 24.83
CA GLU A 250 -2.11 3.99 24.57
C GLU A 250 -2.70 4.61 23.32
N ASP A 251 -2.89 3.81 22.27
CA ASP A 251 -3.48 4.23 21.01
C ASP A 251 -4.92 4.70 21.25
N LYS A 252 -5.71 3.91 21.97
CA LYS A 252 -7.08 4.31 22.32
C LYS A 252 -7.13 5.64 23.08
N ILE A 253 -6.28 5.84 24.10
CA ILE A 253 -6.27 7.09 24.89
C ILE A 253 -5.86 8.29 24.04
N VAL A 254 -4.85 8.13 23.17
CA VAL A 254 -4.43 9.20 22.27
C VAL A 254 -5.53 9.52 21.27
N ARG A 255 -6.14 8.52 20.63
CA ARG A 255 -7.23 8.71 19.67
C ARG A 255 -8.43 9.40 20.29
N GLU A 256 -8.89 8.97 21.46
CA GLU A 256 -10.00 9.62 22.18
C GLU A 256 -9.72 11.12 22.40
N ARG A 257 -8.48 11.48 22.80
CA ARG A 257 -8.08 12.89 22.92
C ARG A 257 -8.09 13.63 21.59
N TRP A 258 -7.67 12.99 20.50
CA TRP A 258 -7.72 13.60 19.18
C TRP A 258 -9.16 13.84 18.71
N TYR A 259 -10.08 12.93 19.02
CA TYR A 259 -11.52 13.14 18.80
C TYR A 259 -12.04 14.34 19.60
N GLU A 260 -11.72 14.43 20.90
CA GLU A 260 -12.16 15.53 21.76
C GLU A 260 -11.64 16.90 21.28
N ARG A 261 -10.43 16.94 20.71
CA ARG A 261 -9.83 18.17 20.14
C ARG A 261 -10.30 18.49 18.72
N ASN A 262 -11.13 17.64 18.12
CA ASN A 262 -11.52 17.74 16.70
C ASN A 262 -10.30 17.71 15.75
N ASP A 263 -9.28 16.94 16.12
CA ASP A 263 -8.07 16.72 15.33
C ASP A 263 -8.14 15.45 14.46
N TRP A 264 -9.11 14.58 14.74
CA TRP A 264 -9.31 13.32 14.03
C TRP A 264 -10.25 13.49 12.83
N LYS A 265 -9.92 12.87 11.69
CA LYS A 265 -10.83 12.73 10.55
C LYS A 265 -11.46 11.34 10.55
N GLU A 266 -12.75 11.25 10.27
CA GLU A 266 -13.47 9.96 10.23
C GLU A 266 -12.86 8.98 9.21
N GLU A 267 -12.35 9.49 8.08
CA GLU A 267 -11.64 8.72 7.06
C GLU A 267 -10.34 8.04 7.54
N TRP A 268 -9.80 8.43 8.71
CA TRP A 268 -8.61 7.78 9.31
C TRP A 268 -8.96 6.54 10.14
N ASN A 269 -10.25 6.24 10.31
CA ASN A 269 -10.70 4.99 10.92
C ASN A 269 -10.45 3.77 10.04
N ASP A 270 -10.01 4.00 8.81
CA ASP A 270 -9.45 2.95 7.95
C ASP A 270 -8.20 2.39 8.61
N LEU A 271 -8.40 1.24 9.26
CA LEU A 271 -7.31 0.45 9.79
C LEU A 271 -6.36 0.09 8.65
N ASP A 272 -5.08 -0.11 8.96
CA ASP A 272 -4.08 -0.65 8.06
C ASP A 272 -4.12 -2.20 8.05
N GLY A 273 -3.19 -2.87 7.36
CA GLY A 273 -3.22 -4.34 7.28
C GLY A 273 -2.91 -5.01 8.62
N ASP A 274 -2.36 -4.23 9.56
CA ASP A 274 -1.99 -4.65 10.91
C ASP A 274 -3.03 -4.18 11.95
N GLY A 275 -4.14 -3.58 11.51
CA GLY A 275 -5.23 -3.12 12.38
C GLY A 275 -5.01 -1.73 13.00
N ASN A 276 -3.99 -0.98 12.58
CA ASN A 276 -3.70 0.35 13.13
C ASN A 276 -4.39 1.44 12.32
N CYS A 277 -4.89 2.49 12.97
CA CYS A 277 -5.33 3.67 12.24
C CYS A 277 -4.13 4.38 11.61
N LEU A 278 -4.29 4.89 10.40
CA LEU A 278 -3.24 5.60 9.68
C LEU A 278 -3.71 7.03 9.36
N PRO A 279 -3.33 8.02 10.18
CA PRO A 279 -3.65 9.40 9.85
C PRO A 279 -3.05 9.82 8.51
N GLY A 280 -3.76 10.73 7.84
CA GLY A 280 -3.39 11.33 6.57
C GLY A 280 -2.21 12.30 6.68
N TRP A 281 -2.01 13.07 5.61
CA TRP A 281 -0.98 14.10 5.52
C TRP A 281 -1.42 15.43 6.10
N THR A 282 -2.70 15.77 6.00
CA THR A 282 -3.21 17.09 6.34
C THR A 282 -4.10 17.03 7.58
N TRP A 283 -4.01 18.05 8.42
CA TRP A 283 -4.93 18.19 9.55
C TRP A 283 -6.36 18.48 9.07
N PRO A 284 -7.41 18.22 9.88
CA PRO A 284 -8.79 18.55 9.52
C PRO A 284 -9.02 20.02 9.16
N HIS A 285 -8.24 20.93 9.75
CA HIS A 285 -8.33 22.36 9.51
C HIS A 285 -7.44 22.86 8.36
N GLU A 286 -6.58 21.99 7.81
CA GLU A 286 -5.83 22.27 6.57
C GLU A 286 -6.76 21.95 5.38
N ASN A 287 -6.75 22.79 4.33
CA ASN A 287 -7.74 22.76 3.25
C ASN A 287 -8.01 21.33 2.71
N PRO A 288 -9.25 20.81 2.81
CA PRO A 288 -9.59 19.41 2.55
C PRO A 288 -9.66 19.01 1.07
N GLU A 289 -9.55 19.93 0.10
CA GLU A 289 -9.71 19.62 -1.33
C GLU A 289 -8.69 18.60 -1.91
N SER A 290 -7.69 18.13 -1.14
CA SER A 290 -6.45 17.60 -1.71
C SER A 290 -6.01 16.18 -1.29
N GLU A 291 -6.71 15.45 -0.42
CA GLU A 291 -6.20 14.13 0.02
C GLU A 291 -6.80 12.94 -0.74
N VAL A 292 -8.11 12.95 -1.00
CA VAL A 292 -8.75 11.87 -1.76
C VAL A 292 -8.53 12.14 -3.25
N PRO A 293 -7.90 11.22 -4.00
CA PRO A 293 -7.82 11.40 -5.44
C PRO A 293 -9.21 11.16 -6.03
N PRO A 294 -9.60 11.93 -7.05
CA PRO A 294 -10.84 11.67 -7.75
C PRO A 294 -10.68 10.38 -8.56
N TYR A 295 -11.12 9.25 -7.99
CA TYR A 295 -11.17 7.97 -8.70
C TYR A 295 -12.18 7.99 -9.85
N GLU A 296 -12.97 9.07 -9.99
CA GLU A 296 -13.80 9.33 -11.15
C GLU A 296 -12.99 9.27 -12.46
N GLU A 297 -11.71 9.68 -12.43
CA GLU A 297 -10.79 9.58 -13.58
C GLU A 297 -10.62 8.13 -14.05
N LEU A 298 -10.76 7.12 -13.17
CA LEU A 298 -10.67 5.71 -13.56
C LEU A 298 -11.86 5.24 -14.41
N ASN A 299 -13.00 5.93 -14.40
CA ASN A 299 -14.12 5.57 -15.27
C ASN A 299 -13.72 5.68 -16.76
N SER A 300 -12.76 6.56 -17.06
CA SER A 300 -12.12 6.73 -18.35
C SER A 300 -10.62 6.46 -18.22
N VAL A 301 -10.22 5.19 -18.11
CA VAL A 301 -8.80 4.82 -17.97
C VAL A 301 -7.91 5.44 -19.07
N GLU A 302 -8.45 5.67 -20.27
CA GLU A 302 -7.75 6.35 -21.37
C GLU A 302 -7.37 7.81 -21.06
N ASP A 303 -8.11 8.47 -20.17
CA ASP A 303 -7.93 9.87 -19.81
C ASP A 303 -6.88 10.03 -18.68
N ILE A 304 -6.41 8.93 -18.09
CA ILE A 304 -5.37 8.97 -17.06
C ILE A 304 -4.03 9.29 -17.71
N GLU A 305 -3.47 10.44 -17.36
CA GLU A 305 -2.16 10.88 -17.80
C GLU A 305 -1.04 10.16 -17.04
N PHE A 306 -0.65 8.98 -17.50
CA PHE A 306 0.50 8.26 -16.98
C PHE A 306 1.82 8.94 -17.38
N THR A 307 2.79 8.93 -16.47
CA THR A 307 4.15 9.30 -16.84
C THR A 307 4.83 8.24 -17.71
N PRO A 308 5.87 8.57 -18.50
CA PRO A 308 6.52 7.60 -19.37
C PRO A 308 6.92 6.31 -18.67
N SER A 309 7.47 6.41 -17.45
CA SER A 309 7.83 5.23 -16.66
C SER A 309 6.63 4.37 -16.23
N GLU A 310 5.48 5.00 -15.96
CA GLU A 310 4.25 4.28 -15.58
C GLU A 310 3.63 3.60 -16.80
N ALA A 311 3.62 4.27 -17.96
CA ALA A 311 3.21 3.68 -19.23
C ALA A 311 4.10 2.47 -19.61
N ASP A 312 5.42 2.62 -19.49
CA ASP A 312 6.37 1.53 -19.73
C ASP A 312 6.10 0.32 -18.81
N ALA A 313 5.80 0.58 -17.52
CA ALA A 313 5.49 -0.48 -16.56
C ALA A 313 4.13 -1.17 -16.84
N LEU A 314 3.14 -0.41 -17.33
CA LEU A 314 1.86 -0.97 -17.77
C LEU A 314 2.05 -1.84 -19.02
N GLU A 315 2.81 -1.38 -20.03
CA GLU A 315 3.13 -2.20 -21.20
C GLU A 315 3.92 -3.47 -20.84
N GLU A 316 4.85 -3.38 -19.89
CA GLU A 316 5.59 -4.54 -19.39
C GLU A 316 4.65 -5.55 -18.71
N THR A 317 3.70 -5.04 -17.92
CA THR A 317 2.65 -5.85 -17.27
C THR A 317 1.78 -6.54 -18.32
N ASP A 318 1.31 -5.80 -19.32
CA ASP A 318 0.47 -6.32 -20.40
C ASP A 318 1.18 -7.42 -21.18
N ARG A 319 2.47 -7.23 -21.49
CA ARG A 319 3.30 -8.24 -22.16
C ARG A 319 3.44 -9.50 -21.31
N TYR A 320 3.66 -9.34 -20.01
CA TYR A 320 3.75 -10.48 -19.11
C TYR A 320 2.44 -11.24 -19.00
N GLU A 321 1.32 -10.52 -18.89
CA GLU A 321 -0.01 -11.12 -18.83
C GLU A 321 -0.34 -11.88 -20.12
N LEU A 322 -0.03 -11.33 -21.30
CA LEU A 322 -0.16 -12.05 -22.57
C LEU A 322 0.69 -13.33 -22.61
N ASN A 323 1.91 -13.29 -22.08
CA ASN A 323 2.77 -14.48 -22.01
C ASN A 323 2.17 -15.55 -21.08
N VAL A 324 1.58 -15.15 -19.95
CA VAL A 324 0.89 -16.06 -19.02
C VAL A 324 -0.34 -16.69 -19.69
N ALA A 325 -1.14 -15.90 -20.43
CA ALA A 325 -2.29 -16.40 -21.18
C ALA A 325 -1.90 -17.49 -22.19
N SER A 326 -0.81 -17.23 -22.94
CA SER A 326 -0.29 -18.19 -23.92
C SER A 326 0.10 -19.52 -23.27
N VAL A 327 0.74 -19.47 -22.10
CA VAL A 327 1.11 -20.68 -21.35
C VAL A 327 -0.12 -21.42 -20.82
N ASP A 328 -1.12 -20.70 -20.29
CA ASP A 328 -2.35 -21.32 -19.80
C ASP A 328 -3.18 -21.94 -20.95
N GLU A 329 -3.16 -21.35 -22.15
CA GLU A 329 -3.76 -21.93 -23.36
C GLU A 329 -3.04 -23.21 -23.80
N MET A 330 -1.71 -23.21 -23.82
CA MET A 330 -0.90 -24.40 -24.11
C MET A 330 -1.17 -25.54 -23.12
N ARG A 331 -1.37 -25.21 -21.83
CA ARG A 331 -1.82 -26.16 -20.81
C ARG A 331 -3.18 -26.76 -21.19
N LEU A 332 -4.17 -25.93 -21.53
CA LEU A 332 -5.52 -26.39 -21.88
C LEU A 332 -5.54 -27.30 -23.11
N ARG A 333 -4.64 -27.07 -24.07
CA ARG A 333 -4.49 -27.90 -25.28
C ARG A 333 -3.72 -29.21 -25.04
N GLY A 334 -3.26 -29.49 -23.81
CA GLY A 334 -2.44 -30.66 -23.52
C GLY A 334 -1.06 -30.63 -24.17
N ALA A 335 -0.58 -29.45 -24.58
CA ALA A 335 0.68 -29.27 -25.29
C ALA A 335 1.91 -29.25 -24.36
N MET A 336 1.70 -29.34 -23.04
CA MET A 336 2.77 -29.40 -22.03
C MET A 336 2.75 -30.72 -21.28
N SER A 337 3.93 -31.30 -21.05
CA SER A 337 4.05 -32.49 -20.21
C SER A 337 3.68 -32.16 -18.74
N PRO A 338 3.18 -33.14 -17.96
CA PRO A 338 2.87 -32.93 -16.54
C PRO A 338 4.07 -32.42 -15.71
N GLU A 339 5.30 -32.73 -16.15
CA GLU A 339 6.52 -32.28 -15.49
C GLU A 339 6.83 -30.80 -15.77
N VAL A 340 6.62 -30.34 -17.00
CA VAL A 340 6.68 -28.91 -17.38
C VAL A 340 5.64 -28.13 -16.57
N MET A 341 4.42 -28.65 -16.46
CA MET A 341 3.35 -28.01 -15.69
C MET A 341 3.66 -27.85 -14.21
N ARG A 342 4.29 -28.85 -13.57
CA ARG A 342 4.70 -28.76 -12.16
C ARG A 342 5.76 -27.67 -11.96
N HIS A 343 6.75 -27.60 -12.83
CA HIS A 343 7.81 -26.60 -12.72
C HIS A 343 7.29 -25.19 -13.05
N TYR A 344 6.41 -25.07 -14.04
CA TYR A 344 5.74 -23.80 -14.33
C TYR A 344 4.89 -23.32 -13.15
N ALA A 345 4.05 -24.17 -12.57
CA ALA A 345 3.25 -23.83 -11.40
C ALA A 345 4.13 -23.41 -10.21
N MET A 346 5.26 -24.10 -10.00
CA MET A 346 6.23 -23.74 -8.96
C MET A 346 6.89 -22.39 -9.21
N ILE A 347 7.29 -22.10 -10.45
CA ILE A 347 7.90 -20.81 -10.81
C ILE A 347 6.88 -19.68 -10.74
N ARG A 348 5.67 -19.90 -11.26
CA ARG A 348 4.55 -18.97 -11.15
C ARG A 348 4.29 -18.65 -9.68
N GLU A 349 4.30 -19.64 -8.80
CA GLU A 349 4.14 -19.44 -7.35
C GLU A 349 5.31 -18.67 -6.71
N ILE A 350 6.55 -18.90 -7.15
CA ILE A 350 7.72 -18.14 -6.66
C ILE A 350 7.64 -16.67 -7.09
N VAL A 351 7.38 -16.43 -8.38
CA VAL A 351 7.23 -15.07 -8.93
C VAL A 351 6.04 -14.36 -8.28
N ARG A 352 4.91 -15.07 -8.12
CA ARG A 352 3.72 -14.57 -7.40
C ARG A 352 4.02 -14.18 -5.96
N ARG A 353 4.99 -14.84 -5.32
CA ARG A 353 5.44 -14.50 -3.95
C ARG A 353 6.49 -13.40 -3.92
N GLY A 354 6.80 -12.74 -5.04
CA GLY A 354 7.87 -11.74 -5.15
C GLY A 354 9.28 -12.35 -5.08
N GLY A 355 9.40 -13.67 -5.19
CA GLY A 355 10.68 -14.37 -5.19
C GLY A 355 11.29 -14.44 -6.58
N THR A 356 12.62 -14.51 -6.64
CA THR A 356 13.36 -14.80 -7.88
C THR A 356 13.55 -16.32 -8.02
N PRO A 357 13.16 -16.94 -9.15
CA PRO A 357 13.41 -18.35 -9.40
C PRO A 357 14.91 -18.65 -9.37
N SER A 358 15.31 -19.78 -8.77
CA SER A 358 16.73 -20.12 -8.70
C SER A 358 17.33 -20.34 -10.11
N PRO A 359 18.62 -20.01 -10.34
CA PRO A 359 19.29 -20.29 -11.61
C PRO A 359 19.25 -21.77 -12.02
N GLY A 360 19.09 -22.69 -11.06
CA GLY A 360 18.89 -24.12 -11.33
C GLY A 360 17.52 -24.42 -11.95
N MET A 361 16.46 -23.78 -11.46
CA MET A 361 15.09 -23.93 -12.01
C MET A 361 14.98 -23.33 -13.41
N VAL A 362 15.58 -22.16 -13.64
CA VAL A 362 15.64 -21.56 -14.98
C VAL A 362 16.42 -22.43 -15.95
N ARG A 363 17.56 -23.00 -15.51
CA ARG A 363 18.34 -23.95 -16.32
C ARG A 363 17.60 -25.26 -16.58
N PHE A 364 16.84 -25.76 -15.61
CA PHE A 364 16.02 -26.96 -15.76
C PHE A 364 14.94 -26.76 -16.83
N LEU A 365 14.19 -25.65 -16.78
CA LEU A 365 13.24 -25.31 -17.84
C LEU A 365 13.92 -25.18 -19.21
N ARG A 366 15.13 -24.58 -19.27
CA ARG A 366 15.93 -24.55 -20.50
C ARG A 366 16.35 -25.93 -20.99
N SER A 367 16.67 -26.86 -20.09
CA SER A 367 17.05 -28.23 -20.49
C SER A 367 15.87 -29.05 -21.03
N MET A 368 14.63 -28.67 -20.69
CA MET A 368 13.41 -29.28 -21.23
C MET A 368 12.98 -28.71 -22.59
N GLN A 369 13.79 -27.84 -23.21
CA GLN A 369 13.58 -27.29 -24.55
C GLN A 369 13.22 -28.35 -25.61
N HIS A 370 13.80 -29.55 -25.51
CA HIS A 370 13.55 -30.63 -26.47
C HIS A 370 12.22 -31.37 -26.25
N GLN A 371 11.58 -31.20 -25.09
CA GLN A 371 10.29 -31.83 -24.77
C GLN A 371 9.10 -30.97 -25.18
N LEU A 372 9.32 -29.71 -25.53
CA LEU A 372 8.32 -28.81 -26.07
C LEU A 372 8.37 -28.91 -27.60
N THR A 373 7.37 -29.55 -28.20
CA THR A 373 7.28 -29.66 -29.67
C THR A 373 6.73 -28.36 -30.26
N GLY A 374 7.40 -27.82 -31.30
CA GLY A 374 6.91 -26.67 -32.07
C GLY A 374 7.05 -25.31 -31.38
N SER A 375 6.08 -24.41 -31.63
CA SER A 375 6.02 -23.00 -31.18
C SER A 375 6.11 -22.80 -29.66
N GLY A 376 5.87 -23.86 -28.88
CA GLY A 376 5.83 -23.79 -27.42
C GLY A 376 7.15 -23.40 -26.74
N TRP A 377 8.29 -23.70 -27.37
CA TRP A 377 9.58 -23.28 -26.81
C TRP A 377 9.87 -21.79 -27.02
N GLY A 378 9.45 -21.21 -28.15
CA GLY A 378 9.61 -19.78 -28.41
C GLY A 378 8.95 -18.93 -27.32
N VAL A 379 7.76 -19.37 -26.89
CA VAL A 379 6.99 -18.72 -25.82
C VAL A 379 7.70 -18.79 -24.47
N VAL A 380 8.15 -19.99 -24.07
CA VAL A 380 8.84 -20.20 -22.79
C VAL A 380 10.21 -19.52 -22.78
N ALA A 381 10.93 -19.51 -23.90
CA ALA A 381 12.24 -18.88 -24.02
C ALA A 381 12.17 -17.35 -23.98
N ALA A 382 11.20 -16.75 -24.67
CA ALA A 382 10.97 -15.30 -24.63
C ALA A 382 10.49 -14.85 -23.24
N TRP A 383 9.61 -15.62 -22.59
CA TRP A 383 9.20 -15.37 -21.19
C TRP A 383 10.39 -15.47 -20.22
N LEU A 384 11.23 -16.50 -20.34
CA LEU A 384 12.45 -16.64 -19.52
C LEU A 384 13.53 -15.59 -19.82
N ALA A 385 13.43 -14.89 -20.96
CA ALA A 385 14.38 -13.87 -21.39
C ALA A 385 13.84 -12.44 -21.25
N GLY A 386 12.59 -12.25 -20.81
CA GLY A 386 11.93 -10.95 -20.76
C GLY A 386 11.75 -10.30 -22.15
N GLN A 387 11.76 -11.10 -23.23
CA GLN A 387 11.66 -10.61 -24.61
C GLN A 387 10.18 -10.58 -25.07
N PRO A 388 9.77 -9.61 -25.91
CA PRO A 388 8.45 -9.64 -26.53
C PRO A 388 8.29 -10.87 -27.44
N LEU A 389 7.12 -11.51 -27.36
CA LEU A 389 6.77 -12.60 -28.29
C LEU A 389 6.53 -12.05 -29.69
N ASN A 390 7.07 -12.73 -30.71
CA ASN A 390 6.70 -12.49 -32.09
C ASN A 390 5.30 -13.11 -32.34
N PRO A 391 4.31 -12.37 -32.85
CA PRO A 391 2.97 -12.91 -33.16
C PRO A 391 3.00 -14.14 -34.08
N ASP A 392 3.99 -14.24 -34.97
CA ASP A 392 4.14 -15.38 -35.87
C ASP A 392 4.52 -16.68 -35.13
N ASP A 393 5.24 -16.57 -34.00
CA ASP A 393 5.61 -17.72 -33.16
C ASP A 393 4.40 -18.34 -32.47
N LEU A 394 3.32 -17.59 -32.23
CA LEU A 394 2.10 -18.08 -31.57
C LEU A 394 1.22 -18.95 -32.48
N THR A 395 1.31 -18.77 -33.81
CA THR A 395 0.39 -19.41 -34.76
C THR A 395 0.89 -20.74 -35.31
N GLY A 396 2.15 -21.11 -35.05
CA GLY A 396 2.75 -22.36 -35.55
C GLY A 396 2.83 -22.43 -37.08
N ARG A 397 2.67 -21.31 -37.79
CA ARG A 397 2.89 -21.24 -39.24
C ARG A 397 4.36 -20.94 -39.50
N ALA A 398 5.10 -21.99 -39.88
CA ALA A 398 6.34 -21.84 -40.64
C ALA A 398 6.03 -21.59 -42.12
#